data_AF-A0A2T1KRP9-F1
#
_entry.id   AF-A0A2T1KRP9-F1
#
_cell.length_a   1.000
_cell.length_b   1.000
_cell.length_c   1.000
_cell.angle_alpha   90.00
_cell.angle_beta   90.00
_cell.angle_gamma   90.00
#
_symmetry.space_group_name_H-M   'P 1'
#
loop_
_entity.id
_entity.type
_entity.pdbx_description
1 polymer ?
#
loop_
_entity_poly.entity_id
_entity_poly.type
_entity_poly.pdbx_seq_one_letter_code
_entity_poly.pdbx_strand_id
1 'polypeptide(L)'
;MAIKILAAITTGMLIAQSAVALPILQLDIDGGTYLGGSEESTVTDTSSFSLWALGKTSEIDLSVDYYLSVALLPATTDHVTDIANFGEVMINGTKLSSFASTFEYGQPPIESIDGELAPHGVFDTIYYELAFKFDTLGNVSAYNVADDSAAPGELYREIFDIDASALNTGYGLHFDLYTYGDSKGDKIRVTDFAPFSHDAAYCIGLDCEPHEVTEPSTLALLGLGLISILGIRRRSST
;
A
#
# COMPACT_ATOMS: atom_id res chain seq x y z
N MET A 1 51.17 1.29 1.28
CA MET A 1 50.12 0.40 0.70
C MET A 1 48.71 0.72 1.26
N ALA A 2 48.58 1.10 2.54
CA ALA A 2 47.30 1.42 3.20
C ALA A 2 46.53 2.65 2.65
N ILE A 3 47.20 3.63 2.04
CA ILE A 3 46.55 4.87 1.52
C ILE A 3 45.69 4.61 0.28
N LYS A 4 46.00 3.58 -0.52
CA LYS A 4 45.25 3.26 -1.76
C LYS A 4 43.89 2.59 -1.48
N ILE A 5 43.75 1.91 -0.34
CA ILE A 5 42.49 1.23 0.04
C ILE A 5 41.48 2.23 0.61
N LEU A 6 41.94 3.26 1.34
CA LEU A 6 41.06 4.27 1.92
C LEU A 6 40.44 5.20 0.85
N ALA A 7 41.21 5.54 -0.19
CA ALA A 7 40.71 6.34 -1.32
C ALA A 7 39.66 5.59 -2.15
N ALA A 8 39.71 4.26 -2.21
CA ALA A 8 38.74 3.45 -2.94
C ALA A 8 37.35 3.42 -2.25
N ILE A 9 37.32 3.46 -0.91
CA ILE A 9 36.07 3.46 -0.13
C ILE A 9 35.36 4.82 -0.22
N THR A 10 36.10 5.94 -0.13
CA THR A 10 35.51 7.28 -0.28
C THR A 10 35.07 7.57 -1.72
N THR A 11 35.74 7.01 -2.73
CA THR A 11 35.33 7.18 -4.13
C THR A 11 34.10 6.33 -4.49
N GLY A 12 33.92 5.16 -3.86
CA GLY A 12 32.74 4.32 -4.06
C GLY A 12 31.44 4.89 -3.50
N MET A 13 31.49 5.69 -2.44
CA MET A 13 30.31 6.34 -1.83
C MET A 13 29.76 7.53 -2.64
N LEU A 14 30.56 8.13 -3.53
CA LEU A 14 30.18 9.32 -4.31
C LEU A 14 29.35 9.01 -5.57
N ILE A 15 29.15 7.73 -5.89
CA ILE A 15 28.38 7.28 -7.08
C ILE A 15 27.15 6.46 -6.67
N ALA A 16 26.72 6.54 -5.40
CA ALA A 16 25.44 5.98 -4.99
C ALA A 16 24.32 6.83 -5.59
N GLN A 17 23.86 6.46 -6.78
CA GLN A 17 22.58 6.97 -7.29
C GLN A 17 21.50 6.41 -6.37
N SER A 18 20.62 7.28 -5.88
CA SER A 18 19.43 6.89 -5.14
C SER A 18 18.60 5.98 -6.05
N ALA A 19 18.56 4.68 -5.77
CA ALA A 19 17.62 3.79 -6.41
C ALA A 19 16.26 4.05 -5.77
N VAL A 20 15.40 4.81 -6.46
CA VAL A 20 13.99 4.93 -6.07
C VAL A 20 13.32 3.63 -6.51
N ALA A 21 13.15 2.71 -5.57
CA ALA A 21 12.44 1.46 -5.80
C ALA A 21 10.94 1.74 -5.81
N LEU A 22 10.41 2.07 -6.97
CA LEU A 22 8.98 2.31 -7.14
C LEU A 22 8.22 0.98 -7.14
N PRO A 23 7.19 0.81 -6.31
CA PRO A 23 6.35 -0.39 -6.32
C PRO A 23 5.66 -0.62 -7.66
N ILE A 24 5.30 -1.88 -7.94
CA ILE A 24 4.54 -2.25 -9.14
C ILE A 24 3.12 -1.68 -9.07
N LEU A 25 2.51 -1.81 -7.89
CA LEU A 25 1.16 -1.36 -7.58
C LEU A 25 1.21 -0.33 -6.44
N GLN A 26 0.40 0.71 -6.54
CA GLN A 26 0.22 1.74 -5.51
C GLN A 26 -1.24 2.23 -5.56
N LEU A 27 -1.76 2.70 -4.44
CA LEU A 27 -3.01 3.44 -4.35
C LEU A 27 -2.72 4.88 -3.95
N ASP A 28 -3.50 5.81 -4.48
CA ASP A 28 -3.43 7.22 -4.13
C ASP A 28 -4.84 7.84 -4.14
N ILE A 29 -5.02 8.98 -3.50
CA ILE A 29 -6.29 9.70 -3.47
C ILE A 29 -6.05 11.12 -3.98
N ASP A 30 -6.83 11.56 -4.96
CA ASP A 30 -6.75 12.95 -5.44
C ASP A 30 -7.08 13.93 -4.29
N GLY A 31 -6.10 14.76 -3.92
CA GLY A 31 -6.21 15.66 -2.77
C GLY A 31 -6.14 14.97 -1.40
N GLY A 32 -5.80 13.69 -1.35
CA GLY A 32 -5.50 12.97 -0.11
C GLY A 32 -4.20 13.44 0.54
N THR A 33 -3.95 12.96 1.76
CA THR A 33 -2.72 13.23 2.51
C THR A 33 -2.09 11.93 2.93
N TYR A 34 -0.82 11.72 2.59
CA TYR A 34 -0.07 10.56 3.07
C TYR A 34 0.22 10.69 4.57
N LEU A 35 -0.12 9.63 5.33
CA LEU A 35 0.16 9.52 6.76
C LEU A 35 1.12 8.36 7.01
N GLY A 36 2.37 8.66 7.36
CA GLY A 36 3.35 7.65 7.77
C GLY A 36 3.10 7.09 9.18
N GLY A 37 4.00 6.23 9.67
CA GLY A 37 3.91 5.69 11.04
C GLY A 37 3.19 4.34 11.07
N SER A 38 2.06 4.25 11.76
CA SER A 38 1.28 3.00 11.84
C SER A 38 0.26 2.82 10.73
N GLU A 39 -0.15 3.91 10.09
CA GLU A 39 -1.13 3.93 9.00
C GLU A 39 -0.46 3.65 7.65
N GLU A 40 0.66 4.34 7.40
CA GLU A 40 1.43 4.29 6.14
C GLU A 40 0.57 4.37 4.87
N SER A 41 -0.53 5.13 4.86
CA SER A 41 -1.47 5.17 3.73
C SER A 41 -1.80 6.60 3.29
N THR A 42 -2.26 6.76 2.05
CA THR A 42 -2.88 8.02 1.62
C THR A 42 -4.33 8.07 2.12
N VAL A 43 -4.63 9.05 2.97
CA VAL A 43 -5.95 9.16 3.60
C VAL A 43 -6.73 10.38 3.14
N THR A 44 -8.06 10.29 3.25
CA THR A 44 -8.97 11.45 3.12
C THR A 44 -10.12 11.37 4.13
N ASP A 45 -10.63 12.52 4.54
CA ASP A 45 -11.87 12.68 5.31
C ASP A 45 -13.04 13.19 4.45
N THR A 46 -12.79 13.47 3.17
CA THR A 46 -13.81 13.93 2.23
C THR A 46 -14.64 12.74 1.77
N SER A 47 -15.96 12.82 1.91
CA SER A 47 -16.87 11.70 1.64
C SER A 47 -17.06 11.36 0.16
N SER A 48 -16.56 12.19 -0.75
CA SER A 48 -16.49 11.87 -2.17
C SER A 48 -15.13 12.26 -2.72
N PHE A 49 -14.46 11.30 -3.35
CA PHE A 49 -13.07 11.43 -3.79
C PHE A 49 -12.79 10.48 -4.96
N SER A 50 -11.74 10.79 -5.72
CA SER A 50 -11.23 9.89 -6.76
C SER A 50 -10.06 9.10 -6.19
N LEU A 51 -10.26 7.78 -6.05
CA LEU A 51 -9.23 6.82 -5.71
C LEU A 51 -8.51 6.40 -6.99
N TRP A 52 -7.18 6.45 -6.99
CA TRP A 52 -6.34 6.10 -8.12
C TRP A 52 -5.64 4.77 -7.83
N ALA A 53 -5.96 3.75 -8.62
CA ALA A 53 -5.11 2.57 -8.71
C ALA A 53 -4.00 2.85 -9.72
N LEU A 54 -2.76 2.70 -9.28
CA LEU A 54 -1.57 3.01 -10.05
C LEU A 54 -0.78 1.74 -10.31
N GLY A 55 -0.37 1.55 -11.57
CA GLY A 55 0.36 0.37 -12.02
C GLY A 55 1.57 0.74 -12.86
N LYS A 56 2.75 0.26 -12.51
CA LYS A 56 3.99 0.58 -13.24
C LYS A 56 3.97 0.01 -14.65
N THR A 57 3.99 0.89 -15.67
CA THR A 57 3.71 0.51 -17.07
C THR A 57 4.65 -0.57 -17.63
N SER A 58 5.88 -0.66 -17.11
CA SER A 58 6.87 -1.66 -17.52
C SER A 58 6.64 -3.06 -16.93
N GLU A 59 5.78 -3.20 -15.92
CA GLU A 59 5.60 -4.43 -15.13
C GLU A 59 4.13 -4.91 -15.08
N ILE A 60 3.16 -4.06 -15.43
CA ILE A 60 1.74 -4.43 -15.51
C ILE A 60 1.43 -5.34 -16.70
N ASP A 61 0.69 -6.42 -16.45
CA ASP A 61 0.12 -7.31 -17.47
C ASP A 61 -1.33 -6.92 -17.75
N LEU A 62 -1.59 -6.28 -18.90
CA LEU A 62 -2.92 -5.83 -19.31
C LEU A 62 -3.90 -6.99 -19.63
N SER A 63 -3.44 -8.25 -19.60
CA SER A 63 -4.27 -9.42 -19.88
C SER A 63 -4.91 -10.04 -18.63
N VAL A 64 -4.37 -9.76 -17.44
CA VAL A 64 -4.88 -10.30 -16.15
C VAL A 64 -5.82 -9.33 -15.45
N ASP A 65 -6.57 -9.82 -14.47
CA ASP A 65 -7.44 -9.00 -13.63
C ASP A 65 -6.67 -8.56 -12.39
N TYR A 66 -6.77 -7.28 -12.07
CA TYR A 66 -6.35 -6.69 -10.81
C TYR A 66 -7.58 -6.51 -9.92
N TYR A 67 -7.35 -6.44 -8.62
CA TYR A 67 -8.41 -6.44 -7.61
C TYR A 67 -8.19 -5.25 -6.69
N LEU A 68 -9.22 -4.41 -6.59
CA LEU A 68 -9.36 -3.43 -5.54
C LEU A 68 -10.18 -4.05 -4.41
N SER A 69 -9.57 -4.25 -3.25
CA SER A 69 -10.28 -4.58 -2.03
C SER A 69 -10.81 -3.31 -1.39
N VAL A 70 -12.06 -3.35 -0.92
CA VAL A 70 -12.70 -2.28 -0.16
C VAL A 70 -13.14 -2.87 1.17
N ALA A 71 -12.31 -2.67 2.19
CA ALA A 71 -12.49 -3.21 3.53
C ALA A 71 -13.14 -2.16 4.46
N LEU A 72 -14.06 -2.60 5.31
CA LEU A 72 -14.74 -1.72 6.25
C LEU A 72 -13.90 -1.49 7.52
N LEU A 73 -13.87 -0.26 8.00
CA LEU A 73 -13.29 0.13 9.30
C LEU A 73 -14.37 0.61 10.27
N PRO A 74 -14.21 0.45 11.60
CA PRO A 74 -13.15 -0.34 12.23
C PRO A 74 -13.38 -1.84 12.03
N ALA A 75 -12.33 -2.61 12.29
CA ALA A 75 -12.38 -4.05 12.49
C ALA A 75 -13.65 -4.49 13.24
N THR A 76 -14.48 -5.32 12.59
CA THR A 76 -15.68 -5.85 13.22
C THR A 76 -15.31 -7.11 14.01
N THR A 77 -15.12 -7.00 15.32
CA THR A 77 -14.76 -8.14 16.20
C THR A 77 -15.87 -9.20 16.33
N ASP A 78 -17.11 -8.80 16.07
CA ASP A 78 -18.23 -9.71 15.94
C ASP A 78 -18.56 -9.77 14.46
N HIS A 79 -18.73 -10.96 13.88
CA HIS A 79 -19.23 -11.12 12.51
C HIS A 79 -20.52 -10.29 12.33
N VAL A 80 -20.39 -9.05 11.83
CA VAL A 80 -21.56 -8.19 11.63
C VAL A 80 -22.31 -8.75 10.44
N THR A 81 -23.32 -9.55 10.73
CA THR A 81 -24.16 -10.18 9.71
C THR A 81 -25.19 -9.22 9.12
N ASP A 82 -25.31 -8.01 9.67
CA ASP A 82 -26.25 -6.99 9.23
C ASP A 82 -25.54 -5.82 8.54
N ILE A 83 -25.15 -6.04 7.28
CA ILE A 83 -24.54 -5.04 6.41
C ILE A 83 -25.40 -3.78 6.22
N ALA A 84 -26.72 -3.86 6.47
CA ALA A 84 -27.60 -2.71 6.30
C ALA A 84 -27.30 -1.58 7.31
N ASN A 85 -26.61 -1.90 8.41
CA ASN A 85 -26.28 -0.93 9.46
C ASN A 85 -25.02 -0.11 9.17
N PHE A 86 -24.26 -0.40 8.11
CA PHE A 86 -23.08 0.38 7.74
C PHE A 86 -23.39 1.57 6.83
N GLY A 87 -24.57 1.55 6.21
CA GLY A 87 -24.90 2.51 5.17
C GLY A 87 -24.48 1.99 3.80
N GLU A 88 -24.12 2.91 2.90
CA GLU A 88 -23.85 2.57 1.50
C GLU A 88 -22.64 3.34 0.95
N VAL A 89 -21.86 2.66 0.13
CA VAL A 89 -20.75 3.22 -0.64
C VAL A 89 -21.08 3.05 -2.11
N MET A 90 -20.86 4.10 -2.90
CA MET A 90 -20.98 4.07 -4.36
C MET A 90 -19.58 4.09 -4.96
N ILE A 91 -19.35 3.25 -5.97
CA ILE A 91 -18.13 3.24 -6.78
C ILE A 91 -18.56 3.46 -8.23
N ASN A 92 -18.04 4.52 -8.86
CA ASN A 92 -18.40 4.91 -10.23
C ASN A 92 -19.93 5.02 -10.42
N GLY A 93 -20.63 5.55 -9.40
CA GLY A 93 -22.09 5.69 -9.39
C GLY A 93 -22.88 4.39 -9.23
N THR A 94 -22.23 3.26 -8.94
CA THR A 94 -22.87 1.96 -8.68
C THR A 94 -22.68 1.57 -7.22
N LYS A 95 -23.72 1.00 -6.60
CA LYS A 95 -23.67 0.58 -5.19
C LYS A 95 -22.63 -0.53 -5.01
N LEU A 96 -21.76 -0.40 -4.00
CA LEU A 96 -20.75 -1.41 -3.66
C LEU A 96 -21.37 -2.81 -3.47
N SER A 97 -22.51 -2.85 -2.78
CA SER A 97 -23.33 -4.06 -2.57
C SER A 97 -23.89 -4.70 -3.84
N SER A 98 -23.80 -4.03 -5.00
CA SER A 98 -24.21 -4.57 -6.31
C SER A 98 -23.07 -5.19 -7.10
N PHE A 99 -21.80 -4.92 -6.74
CA PHE A 99 -20.63 -5.50 -7.42
C PHE A 99 -20.35 -6.93 -6.94
N ALA A 100 -20.65 -7.26 -5.68
CA ALA A 100 -20.47 -8.59 -5.13
C ALA A 100 -21.83 -9.26 -4.84
N SER A 101 -22.00 -10.52 -5.25
CA SER A 101 -23.18 -11.32 -4.87
C SER A 101 -23.18 -11.70 -3.37
N THR A 102 -22.05 -11.56 -2.69
CA THR A 102 -21.84 -11.75 -1.26
C THR A 102 -20.60 -10.96 -0.84
N PHE A 103 -20.67 -10.17 0.23
CA PHE A 103 -19.49 -9.64 0.89
C PHE A 103 -18.70 -10.79 1.54
N GLU A 104 -17.41 -10.60 1.74
CA GLU A 104 -16.55 -11.56 2.43
C GLU A 104 -16.22 -11.07 3.84
N TYR A 105 -15.92 -12.01 4.74
CA TYR A 105 -15.42 -11.71 6.08
C TYR A 105 -14.08 -12.39 6.24
N GLY A 106 -13.04 -11.62 6.56
CA GLY A 106 -11.67 -12.12 6.69
C GLY A 106 -10.67 -11.02 6.42
N GLN A 107 -9.47 -11.42 6.00
CA GLN A 107 -8.43 -10.51 5.51
C GLN A 107 -8.32 -10.70 4.00
N PRO A 108 -8.48 -9.63 3.19
CA PRO A 108 -8.17 -9.73 1.76
C PRO A 108 -6.69 -10.08 1.59
N PRO A 109 -6.31 -10.92 0.60
CA PRO A 109 -7.15 -11.63 -0.37
C PRO A 109 -7.88 -12.86 0.23
N ILE A 110 -8.92 -13.36 -0.46
CA ILE A 110 -9.67 -14.60 -0.14
C ILE A 110 -8.82 -15.68 0.58
N GLU A 111 -9.29 -16.17 1.73
CA GLU A 111 -8.60 -17.14 2.61
C GLU A 111 -8.26 -18.52 1.98
N SER A 112 -8.74 -18.81 0.75
CA SER A 112 -8.37 -20.04 0.02
C SER A 112 -6.96 -20.00 -0.62
N ILE A 113 -6.14 -19.01 -0.25
CA ILE A 113 -4.89 -18.64 -0.92
C ILE A 113 -3.66 -18.92 -0.06
N ASP A 114 -2.57 -19.40 -0.69
CA ASP A 114 -1.28 -19.63 -0.03
C ASP A 114 -0.43 -18.37 -0.16
N GLY A 115 -0.57 -17.46 0.79
CA GLY A 115 0.10 -16.16 0.76
C GLY A 115 -0.68 -15.17 1.59
N GLU A 116 -0.58 -15.28 2.91
CA GLU A 116 -1.01 -14.21 3.80
C GLU A 116 -0.17 -12.97 3.44
N LEU A 117 -0.84 -11.86 3.09
CA LEU A 117 -0.17 -10.56 3.06
C LEU A 117 0.41 -10.35 4.46
N ALA A 118 1.70 -9.99 4.54
CA ALA A 118 2.38 -9.84 5.82
C ALA A 118 1.67 -8.74 6.61
N PRO A 119 1.07 -8.99 7.78
CA PRO A 119 0.07 -8.07 8.32
C PRO A 119 0.67 -6.75 8.82
N HIS A 120 0.00 -5.64 8.49
CA HIS A 120 -0.20 -4.55 9.44
C HIS A 120 -1.68 -4.12 9.39
N GLY A 121 -2.40 -4.36 10.49
CA GLY A 121 -3.87 -4.29 10.56
C GLY A 121 -4.54 -5.67 10.64
N VAL A 122 -4.13 -6.50 11.62
CA VAL A 122 -4.59 -7.88 11.87
C VAL A 122 -6.05 -7.88 12.35
N PHE A 123 -7.00 -7.56 11.48
CA PHE A 123 -8.38 -7.75 11.85
C PHE A 123 -9.22 -8.20 10.67
N ASP A 124 -9.90 -9.32 10.87
CA ASP A 124 -10.94 -9.74 9.96
C ASP A 124 -12.00 -8.65 9.90
N THR A 125 -12.38 -8.26 8.70
CA THR A 125 -13.44 -7.31 8.47
C THR A 125 -14.26 -7.72 7.28
N ILE A 126 -15.34 -6.99 7.06
CA ILE A 126 -16.16 -7.13 5.87
C ILE A 126 -15.46 -6.40 4.74
N TYR A 127 -15.21 -7.10 3.64
CA TYR A 127 -14.64 -6.51 2.44
C TYR A 127 -15.37 -6.92 1.17
N TYR A 128 -15.17 -6.11 0.14
CA TYR A 128 -15.62 -6.35 -1.23
C TYR A 128 -14.42 -6.32 -2.15
N GLU A 129 -14.32 -7.28 -3.08
CA GLU A 129 -13.31 -7.26 -4.13
C GLU A 129 -13.93 -6.81 -5.45
N LEU A 130 -13.29 -5.84 -6.10
CA LEU A 130 -13.66 -5.37 -7.43
C LEU A 130 -12.56 -5.74 -8.42
N ALA A 131 -12.88 -6.65 -9.34
CA ALA A 131 -12.00 -6.98 -10.45
C ALA A 131 -12.02 -5.87 -11.51
N PHE A 132 -10.84 -5.47 -11.97
CA PHE A 132 -10.65 -4.51 -13.05
C PHE A 132 -9.41 -4.87 -13.88
N LYS A 133 -9.22 -4.17 -14.99
CA LYS A 133 -7.98 -4.24 -15.77
C LYS A 133 -7.44 -2.84 -15.95
N PHE A 134 -6.13 -2.67 -15.78
CA PHE A 134 -5.48 -1.50 -16.31
C PHE A 134 -5.66 -1.46 -17.83
N ASP A 135 -5.80 -0.25 -18.37
CA ASP A 135 -5.77 -0.01 -19.79
C ASP A 135 -4.72 1.06 -20.14
N THR A 136 -4.59 1.36 -21.43
CA THR A 136 -3.61 2.35 -21.91
C THR A 136 -4.15 3.78 -21.93
N LEU A 137 -5.34 4.03 -21.38
CA LEU A 137 -6.05 5.30 -21.45
C LEU A 137 -5.83 6.10 -20.16
N GLY A 138 -4.67 6.73 -20.06
CA GLY A 138 -4.38 7.67 -18.99
C GLY A 138 -3.17 7.22 -18.19
N ASN A 139 -2.02 7.79 -18.55
CA ASN A 139 -0.79 7.61 -17.80
C ASN A 139 -0.48 8.87 -17.00
N VAL A 140 0.20 8.69 -15.88
CA VAL A 140 0.85 9.76 -15.12
C VAL A 140 2.35 9.54 -15.10
N SER A 141 3.11 10.64 -14.96
CA SER A 141 4.54 10.54 -14.65
C SER A 141 4.71 9.70 -13.39
N ALA A 142 5.69 8.81 -13.35
CA ALA A 142 5.90 7.98 -12.18
C ALA A 142 6.34 8.80 -10.95
N TYR A 143 5.73 8.50 -9.81
CA TYR A 143 6.08 9.06 -8.50
C TYR A 143 5.79 8.03 -7.41
N ASN A 144 6.49 8.16 -6.29
CA ASN A 144 6.23 7.39 -5.08
C ASN A 144 5.14 8.09 -4.27
N VAL A 145 4.05 7.39 -3.99
CA VAL A 145 2.90 7.97 -3.27
C VAL A 145 3.25 8.37 -1.83
N ALA A 146 4.18 7.66 -1.18
CA ALA A 146 4.53 7.90 0.22
C ALA A 146 5.24 9.24 0.47
N ASP A 147 5.91 9.80 -0.54
CA ASP A 147 6.72 11.03 -0.39
C ASP A 147 6.65 12.00 -1.57
N ASP A 148 5.76 11.75 -2.53
CA ASP A 148 5.61 12.47 -3.80
C ASP A 148 6.91 12.58 -4.63
N SER A 149 7.92 11.76 -4.34
CA SER A 149 9.19 11.83 -5.05
C SER A 149 9.04 11.34 -6.49
N ALA A 150 9.50 12.15 -7.44
CA ALA A 150 9.47 11.79 -8.84
C ALA A 150 10.36 10.57 -9.13
N ALA A 151 9.83 9.63 -9.91
CA ALA A 151 10.51 8.44 -10.37
C ALA A 151 10.59 8.41 -11.91
N PRO A 152 11.58 7.74 -12.51
CA PRO A 152 11.63 7.59 -13.95
C PRO A 152 10.54 6.63 -14.45
N GLY A 153 9.85 7.01 -15.53
CA GLY A 153 8.84 6.19 -16.20
C GLY A 153 7.44 6.75 -16.08
N GLU A 154 6.45 5.88 -16.29
CA GLU A 154 5.02 6.21 -16.22
C GLU A 154 4.28 5.15 -15.40
N LEU A 155 3.13 5.54 -14.86
CA LEU A 155 2.16 4.65 -14.22
C LEU A 155 0.87 4.67 -15.04
N TYR A 156 0.29 3.49 -15.32
CA TYR A 156 -1.12 3.39 -15.66
C TYR A 156 -1.94 3.88 -14.48
N ARG A 157 -3.07 4.54 -14.75
CA ARG A 157 -3.98 5.04 -13.73
C ARG A 157 -5.41 4.64 -14.06
N GLU A 158 -5.98 3.78 -13.21
CA GLU A 158 -7.42 3.54 -13.17
C GLU A 158 -8.03 4.40 -12.07
N ILE A 159 -9.17 5.03 -12.33
CA ILE A 159 -9.84 5.93 -11.39
C ILE A 159 -11.16 5.30 -10.93
N PHE A 160 -11.32 5.23 -9.61
CA PHE A 160 -12.56 4.87 -8.96
C PHE A 160 -13.13 6.10 -8.26
N ASP A 161 -14.27 6.58 -8.74
CA ASP A 161 -15.02 7.65 -8.07
C ASP A 161 -15.77 7.05 -6.89
N ILE A 162 -15.28 7.31 -5.69
CA ILE A 162 -15.86 6.84 -4.44
C ILE A 162 -16.81 7.91 -3.90
N ASP A 163 -18.01 7.48 -3.51
CA ASP A 163 -18.95 8.27 -2.71
C ASP A 163 -19.39 7.46 -1.50
N ALA A 164 -18.84 7.83 -0.35
CA ALA A 164 -19.11 7.28 0.97
C ALA A 164 -19.99 8.23 1.81
N SER A 165 -20.70 9.18 1.19
CA SER A 165 -21.56 10.14 1.91
C SER A 165 -22.75 9.50 2.63
N ALA A 166 -23.13 8.28 2.20
CA ALA A 166 -24.16 7.47 2.83
C ALA A 166 -23.58 6.41 3.78
N LEU A 167 -22.27 6.40 4.02
CA LEU A 167 -21.64 5.57 5.05
C LEU A 167 -21.98 6.15 6.43
N ASN A 168 -22.39 5.28 7.37
CA ASN A 168 -22.77 5.71 8.70
C ASN A 168 -21.57 6.24 9.50
N THR A 169 -21.82 7.21 10.38
CA THR A 169 -20.78 7.78 11.25
C THR A 169 -20.14 6.72 12.14
N GLY A 170 -18.81 6.77 12.28
CA GLY A 170 -18.02 5.79 13.03
C GLY A 170 -17.52 4.63 12.18
N TYR A 171 -17.78 4.65 10.88
CA TYR A 171 -17.20 3.74 9.91
C TYR A 171 -16.25 4.47 8.95
N GLY A 172 -15.31 3.72 8.40
CA GLY A 172 -14.37 4.15 7.36
C GLY A 172 -14.14 3.03 6.35
N LEU A 173 -13.24 3.27 5.40
CA LEU A 173 -12.85 2.30 4.39
C LEU A 173 -11.33 2.20 4.34
N HIS A 174 -10.82 0.99 4.16
CA HIS A 174 -9.43 0.72 3.79
C HIS A 174 -9.42 0.11 2.40
N PHE A 175 -8.43 0.46 1.60
CA PHE A 175 -8.29 0.02 0.21
C PHE A 175 -6.95 -0.68 0.03
N ASP A 176 -7.00 -1.90 -0.51
CA ASP A 176 -5.82 -2.67 -0.90
C ASP A 176 -5.87 -2.94 -2.41
N LEU A 177 -4.69 -3.05 -3.03
CA LEU A 177 -4.56 -3.31 -4.46
C LEU A 177 -3.64 -4.51 -4.72
N TYR A 178 -4.12 -5.51 -5.44
CA TYR A 178 -3.35 -6.71 -5.77
C TYR A 178 -3.81 -7.40 -7.04
N THR A 179 -3.07 -8.42 -7.46
CA THR A 179 -3.46 -9.35 -8.52
C THR A 179 -3.18 -10.78 -8.10
N TYR A 180 -4.03 -11.69 -8.60
CA TYR A 180 -3.81 -13.12 -8.50
C TYR A 180 -2.97 -13.62 -9.67
N GLY A 181 -2.10 -14.59 -9.41
CA GLY A 181 -1.41 -15.37 -10.44
C GLY A 181 -1.71 -16.86 -10.32
N ASP A 182 -0.83 -17.66 -10.92
CA ASP A 182 -1.04 -19.10 -11.09
C ASP A 182 -1.28 -19.83 -9.77
N SER A 183 -2.28 -20.73 -9.78
CA SER A 183 -2.54 -21.63 -8.66
C SER A 183 -1.35 -22.55 -8.40
N LYS A 184 -0.92 -22.65 -7.14
CA LYS A 184 0.03 -23.68 -6.71
C LYS A 184 -0.71 -24.76 -5.93
N GLY A 185 -1.11 -25.82 -6.64
CA GLY A 185 -2.00 -26.84 -6.09
C GLY A 185 -3.44 -26.33 -6.06
N ASP A 186 -4.15 -26.49 -4.94
CA ASP A 186 -5.55 -26.08 -4.78
C ASP A 186 -5.72 -24.59 -4.37
N LYS A 187 -4.61 -23.83 -4.30
CA LYS A 187 -4.60 -22.46 -3.79
C LYS A 187 -4.15 -21.48 -4.88
N ILE A 188 -4.92 -20.41 -5.10
CA ILE A 188 -4.52 -19.24 -5.91
C ILE A 188 -3.43 -18.48 -5.13
N ARG A 189 -2.58 -17.68 -5.77
CA ARG A 189 -1.52 -16.89 -5.11
C ARG A 189 -1.60 -15.44 -5.53
N VAL A 190 -1.42 -14.52 -4.58
CA VAL A 190 -1.13 -13.13 -4.92
C VAL A 190 0.28 -13.06 -5.51
N THR A 191 0.41 -12.46 -6.70
CA THR A 191 1.71 -12.29 -7.36
C THR A 191 2.26 -10.90 -7.18
N ASP A 192 1.39 -9.89 -7.21
CA ASP A 192 1.76 -8.49 -6.98
C ASP A 192 0.73 -7.85 -6.07
N PHE A 193 1.20 -7.00 -5.16
CA PHE A 193 0.38 -6.23 -4.22
C PHE A 193 1.01 -4.87 -3.99
N ALA A 194 0.18 -3.86 -3.71
CA ALA A 194 0.65 -2.57 -3.24
C ALA A 194 1.26 -2.75 -1.84
N PRO A 195 2.50 -2.30 -1.59
CA PRO A 195 3.05 -2.31 -0.24
C PRO A 195 2.18 -1.46 0.67
N PHE A 196 2.10 -1.81 1.96
CA PHE A 196 1.27 -1.07 2.93
C PHE A 196 1.50 0.43 2.92
N SER A 197 2.77 0.85 2.72
CA SER A 197 3.16 2.26 2.56
C SER A 197 2.60 2.97 1.33
N HIS A 198 1.73 2.31 0.57
CA HIS A 198 1.14 2.75 -0.68
C HIS A 198 -0.33 2.29 -0.79
N ASP A 199 -0.97 2.01 0.34
CA ASP A 199 -2.41 1.79 0.40
C ASP A 199 -3.16 3.13 0.54
N ALA A 200 -4.49 3.06 0.58
CA ALA A 200 -5.32 4.24 0.73
C ALA A 200 -6.45 3.99 1.73
N ALA A 201 -6.90 5.03 2.41
CA ALA A 201 -7.99 4.94 3.39
C ALA A 201 -8.93 6.15 3.39
N TYR A 202 -10.17 5.90 3.79
CA TYR A 202 -11.18 6.91 4.06
C TYR A 202 -11.61 6.85 5.51
N CYS A 203 -11.51 7.98 6.22
CA CYS A 203 -11.78 8.02 7.65
C CYS A 203 -12.67 9.21 8.04
N ILE A 204 -13.83 8.94 8.66
CA ILE A 204 -14.61 9.96 9.38
C ILE A 204 -14.63 9.65 10.87
N GLY A 205 -13.99 10.50 11.68
CA GLY A 205 -14.12 10.43 13.15
C GLY A 205 -13.58 9.15 13.78
N LEU A 206 -12.83 8.36 13.00
CA LEU A 206 -11.93 7.31 13.45
C LEU A 206 -10.53 7.90 13.55
N ASP A 207 -9.76 7.41 14.51
CA ASP A 207 -8.38 7.83 14.74
C ASP A 207 -7.51 7.22 13.63
N CYS A 208 -7.56 7.81 12.43
CA CYS A 208 -6.55 7.62 11.40
C CYS A 208 -5.37 8.58 11.63
N GLU A 209 -5.28 9.17 12.83
CA GLU A 209 -4.09 9.89 13.26
C GLU A 209 -2.92 8.90 13.30
N PRO A 210 -1.75 9.29 12.77
CA PRO A 210 -0.57 8.44 12.81
C PRO A 210 -0.21 8.17 14.26
N HIS A 211 -0.22 6.91 14.70
CA HIS A 211 0.50 6.58 15.92
C HIS A 211 2.00 6.64 15.59
N GLU A 212 2.74 7.45 16.35
CA GLU A 212 4.19 7.55 16.20
C GLU A 212 4.82 6.17 16.43
N VAL A 213 5.13 5.47 15.34
CA VAL A 213 5.96 4.27 15.41
C VAL A 213 7.38 4.74 15.65
N THR A 214 7.95 4.33 16.78
CA THR A 214 9.34 4.63 17.10
C THR A 214 10.22 4.12 15.97
N GLU A 215 11.05 5.00 15.38
CA GLU A 215 11.92 4.67 14.26
C GLU A 215 12.62 3.31 14.46
N PRO A 216 12.67 2.46 13.42
CA PRO A 216 13.20 1.12 13.58
C PRO A 216 14.65 1.16 14.10
N SER A 217 14.95 0.23 15.01
CA SER A 217 16.28 0.03 15.60
C SER A 217 17.41 -0.18 14.58
N THR A 218 17.08 -0.27 13.29
CA THR A 218 18.00 -0.28 12.14
C THR A 218 18.84 1.01 12.06
N LEU A 219 18.29 2.19 12.41
CA LEU A 219 19.07 3.43 12.49
C LEU A 219 20.10 3.38 13.63
N ALA A 220 19.72 2.81 14.76
CA ALA A 220 20.64 2.57 15.88
C ALA A 220 21.71 1.53 15.50
N LEU A 221 21.35 0.44 14.81
CA LEU A 221 22.27 -0.58 14.30
C LEU A 221 23.23 -0.02 13.24
N LEU A 222 22.75 0.82 12.33
CA LEU A 222 23.58 1.54 11.36
C LEU A 222 24.57 2.45 12.09
N GLY A 223 24.11 3.20 13.09
CA GLY A 223 24.96 4.03 13.95
C GLY A 223 26.03 3.22 14.68
N LEU A 224 25.65 2.11 15.31
CA LEU A 224 26.57 1.20 16.00
C LEU A 224 27.56 0.51 15.04
N GLY A 225 27.09 0.15 13.84
CA GLY A 225 27.92 -0.42 12.78
C GLY A 225 29.01 0.56 12.33
N LEU A 226 28.65 1.83 12.09
CA LEU A 226 29.59 2.89 11.72
C LEU A 226 30.62 3.16 12.84
N ILE A 227 30.20 3.15 14.10
CA ILE A 227 31.10 3.29 15.26
C ILE A 227 32.08 2.11 15.34
N SER A 228 31.60 0.89 15.08
CA SER A 228 32.42 -0.33 15.10
C SER A 228 33.54 -0.29 14.04
N ILE A 229 33.21 0.18 12.84
CA ILE A 229 34.18 0.36 11.74
C ILE A 229 35.27 1.38 12.11
N LEU A 230 34.89 2.49 12.76
CA LEU A 230 35.84 3.50 13.23
C LEU A 230 36.71 2.99 14.40
N GLY A 231 36.15 2.15 15.27
CA GLY A 231 36.86 1.55 16.41
C GLY A 231 37.96 0.56 15.99
N ILE A 232 37.70 -0.28 14.97
CA ILE A 232 38.68 -1.25 14.46
C ILE A 232 39.92 -0.55 13.87
N ARG A 233 39.74 0.60 13.22
CA ARG A 233 40.84 1.36 12.62
C ARG A 233 41.85 1.90 13.63
N ARG A 234 41.45 2.15 14.89
CA ARG A 234 42.36 2.59 15.96
C ARG A 234 43.26 1.47 16.50
N ARG A 235 42.90 0.21 16.33
CA ARG A 235 43.72 -0.94 16.77
C ARG A 235 44.80 -1.37 15.78
N SER A 236 44.71 -0.97 14.52
CA SER A 236 45.70 -1.31 13.48
C SER A 236 46.90 -0.34 13.42
N SER A 237 46.97 0.66 14.30
CA SER A 237 48.03 1.70 14.30
C SER A 237 48.99 1.60 15.50
N THR A 238 49.03 0.44 16.17
CA THR A 238 50.05 0.02 17.14
C THR A 238 50.69 -1.26 16.65
#